data_AF-A0A1X0QAJ9-F1
#
_entry.id   AF-A0A1X0QAJ9-F1
#
_cell.length_a   1.000
_cell.length_b   1.000
_cell.length_c   1.000
_cell.angle_alpha   90.00
_cell.angle_beta   90.00
_cell.angle_gamma   90.00
#
_symmetry.space_group_name_H-M   'P 1'
#
loop_
_entity.id
_entity.type
_entity.pdbx_description
1 polymer ?
#
loop_
_entity_poly.entity_id
_entity_poly.type
_entity_poly.pdbx_seq_one_letter_code
_entity_poly.pdbx_strand_id
1 'polypeptide(L)'
;MIFYNKPGIIFTLREKNIKCSLNDKFNMIVHSNLTCVIDDLVHDIGFVIPIDYLSFIKSINVTNNLETDLKRLFIFKDKDDCSRLKEYVCSHKRGVLVKHKFFN
;
A
#
# COMPACT_ATOMS: atom_id res chain seq x y z
N MET A 1 -6.89 -15.10 0.00
CA MET A 1 -8.08 -14.23 0.02
C MET A 1 -8.12 -13.47 -1.30
N ILE A 2 -9.04 -13.83 -2.18
CA ILE A 2 -9.29 -13.17 -3.47
C ILE A 2 -10.31 -12.06 -3.18
N PHE A 3 -9.98 -10.80 -3.46
CA PHE A 3 -10.90 -9.69 -3.20
C PHE A 3 -11.77 -9.40 -4.43
N TYR A 4 -13.09 -9.51 -4.23
CA TYR A 4 -14.12 -8.93 -5.10
C TYR A 4 -14.76 -7.70 -4.40
N ASN A 5 -13.93 -6.74 -3.95
CA ASN A 5 -14.32 -5.34 -3.72
C ASN A 5 -13.17 -4.50 -3.13
N LYS A 6 -13.06 -3.28 -3.66
CA LYS A 6 -12.20 -2.12 -3.28
C LYS A 6 -10.98 -2.43 -2.38
N PRO A 7 -9.78 -2.65 -2.96
CA PRO A 7 -8.53 -2.83 -2.21
C PRO A 7 -8.03 -1.55 -1.50
N GLY A 8 -8.89 -0.56 -1.25
CA GLY A 8 -8.54 0.78 -0.80
C GLY A 8 -7.93 1.63 -1.91
N ILE A 9 -7.00 2.52 -1.56
CA ILE A 9 -6.22 3.26 -2.57
C ILE A 9 -5.22 2.30 -3.22
N ILE A 10 -5.03 2.41 -4.53
CA ILE A 10 -4.05 1.60 -5.28
C ILE A 10 -3.02 2.54 -5.87
N PHE A 11 -1.75 2.21 -5.65
CA PHE A 11 -0.63 2.99 -6.17
C PHE A 11 0.52 2.04 -6.53
N THR A 12 1.47 2.52 -7.33
CA THR A 12 2.55 1.69 -7.88
C THR A 12 3.90 2.22 -7.46
N LEU A 13 4.77 1.36 -6.93
CA LEU A 13 6.18 1.70 -6.71
C LEU A 13 6.86 1.90 -8.07
N ARG A 14 7.35 3.11 -8.34
CA ARG A 14 7.84 3.55 -9.65
C ARG A 14 8.98 2.68 -10.19
N GLU A 15 9.99 2.38 -9.37
CA GLU A 15 11.21 1.71 -9.85
C GLU A 15 11.03 0.24 -10.18
N LYS A 16 10.18 -0.47 -9.43
CA LYS A 16 10.00 -1.92 -9.55
C LYS A 16 8.65 -2.32 -10.14
N ASN A 17 7.80 -1.35 -10.49
CA ASN A 17 6.43 -1.56 -10.96
C ASN A 17 5.60 -2.47 -10.02
N ILE A 18 5.87 -2.39 -8.70
CA ILE A 18 5.16 -3.18 -7.68
C ILE A 18 3.85 -2.45 -7.36
N LYS A 19 2.72 -3.12 -7.54
CA LYS A 19 1.43 -2.57 -7.11
C LYS A 19 1.29 -2.71 -5.59
N CYS A 20 0.86 -1.64 -4.96
CA CYS A 20 0.59 -1.54 -3.53
C CYS A 20 -0.85 -1.07 -3.31
N SER A 21 -1.37 -1.31 -2.11
CA SER A 21 -2.63 -0.74 -1.70
C SER A 21 -2.67 -0.34 -0.24
N LEU A 22 -3.61 0.53 0.11
CA LEU A 22 -3.86 0.94 1.49
C LEU A 22 -5.37 0.90 1.79
N ASN A 23 -5.76 -0.05 2.63
CA ASN A 23 -7.09 -0.26 3.22
C ASN A 23 -6.92 -0.67 4.70
N ASP A 24 -6.59 0.30 5.56
CA ASP A 24 -6.19 0.16 6.98
C ASP A 24 -4.78 -0.36 7.20
N LYS A 25 -4.28 -1.23 6.31
CA LYS A 25 -2.89 -1.69 6.30
C LYS A 25 -2.21 -1.31 5.00
N PHE A 26 -0.90 -1.15 5.05
CA PHE A 26 -0.09 -1.12 3.85
C PHE A 26 0.02 -2.54 3.27
N ASN A 27 -0.28 -2.70 1.99
CA ASN A 27 -0.27 -3.99 1.33
C ASN A 27 0.54 -3.95 0.02
N MET A 28 1.07 -5.11 -0.35
CA MET A 28 1.56 -5.39 -1.70
C MET A 28 0.52 -6.24 -2.45
N ILE A 29 0.31 -5.93 -3.73
CA ILE A 29 -0.55 -6.71 -4.62
C ILE A 29 0.35 -7.59 -5.50
N VAL A 30 0.22 -8.91 -5.36
CA VAL A 30 0.92 -9.90 -6.17
C VAL A 30 -0.08 -10.52 -7.14
N HIS A 31 0.18 -10.41 -8.44
CA HIS A 31 -0.68 -11.02 -9.45
C HIS A 31 -0.21 -12.45 -9.69
N SER A 32 -1.17 -13.36 -9.82
CA SER A 32 -0.93 -14.71 -10.30
C SER A 32 -0.89 -14.73 -11.83
N ASN A 33 -0.30 -15.77 -12.41
CA ASN A 33 -0.50 -16.13 -13.82
C ASN A 33 -1.85 -16.85 -14.05
N LEU A 34 -2.61 -17.09 -12.99
CA LEU A 34 -3.95 -17.65 -13.04
C LEU A 34 -4.99 -16.56 -13.27
N THR A 35 -6.03 -16.92 -14.01
CA THR A 35 -7.22 -16.11 -14.21
C THR A 35 -8.43 -16.81 -13.60
N CYS A 36 -9.47 -16.05 -13.28
CA CYS A 36 -10.76 -16.58 -12.90
C CYS A 36 -11.86 -16.02 -13.80
N VAL A 37 -12.97 -16.75 -13.89
CA VAL A 37 -14.18 -16.27 -14.57
C VAL A 37 -15.18 -15.82 -13.51
N ILE A 38 -15.61 -14.58 -13.59
CA ILE A 38 -16.66 -14.01 -12.73
C ILE A 38 -17.59 -13.20 -13.63
N ASP A 39 -18.89 -13.49 -13.55
CA ASP A 39 -19.93 -12.84 -14.36
C ASP A 39 -19.61 -12.90 -15.88
N ASP A 40 -19.25 -14.10 -16.37
CA ASP A 40 -18.87 -14.38 -17.77
C ASP A 40 -17.66 -13.58 -18.31
N LEU A 41 -16.93 -12.91 -17.43
CA LEU A 41 -15.73 -12.15 -17.77
C LEU A 41 -14.48 -12.81 -17.15
N VAL A 42 -13.37 -12.77 -17.89
CA VAL A 42 -12.06 -13.25 -17.42
C VAL A 42 -11.39 -12.13 -16.63
N HIS A 43 -10.98 -12.43 -15.40
CA HIS A 43 -10.31 -11.51 -14.50
C HIS A 43 -8.94 -12.05 -14.08
N ASP A 44 -7.97 -11.14 -13.92
CA ASP A 44 -6.67 -11.47 -13.32
C ASP A 44 -6.82 -11.72 -11.82
N ILE A 45 -6.15 -12.75 -11.31
CA ILE A 45 -6.14 -13.03 -9.87
C ILE A 45 -5.02 -12.24 -9.19
N GLY A 46 -5.39 -11.38 -8.24
CA GLY A 46 -4.47 -10.65 -7.37
C GLY A 46 -4.58 -11.09 -5.91
N PHE A 47 -3.44 -11.31 -5.27
CA PHE A 47 -3.33 -11.51 -3.83
C PHE A 47 -2.91 -10.21 -3.15
N VAL A 48 -3.69 -9.78 -2.17
CA VAL A 48 -3.38 -8.61 -1.32
C VAL A 48 -2.66 -9.12 -0.08
N ILE A 49 -1.39 -8.76 0.06
CA ILE A 49 -0.51 -9.22 1.14
C ILE A 49 -0.21 -8.04 2.06
N PRO A 50 -0.68 -8.04 3.31
CA PRO A 50 -0.33 -7.00 4.27
C PRO A 50 1.16 -7.09 4.61
N ILE A 51 1.82 -5.94 4.60
CA ILE A 51 3.26 -5.82 4.83
C ILE A 51 3.56 -4.58 5.68
N ASP A 52 4.59 -4.67 6.52
CA ASP A 52 5.07 -3.50 7.25
C ASP A 52 5.69 -2.48 6.29
N TYR A 53 5.16 -1.26 6.30
CA TYR A 53 5.59 -0.19 5.39
C TYR A 53 7.08 0.12 5.54
N LEU A 54 7.58 0.26 6.77
CA LEU A 54 8.96 0.67 7.01
C LEU A 54 9.95 -0.41 6.55
N SER A 55 9.65 -1.66 6.84
CA SER A 55 10.43 -2.82 6.41
C SER A 55 10.44 -2.94 4.88
N PHE A 56 9.29 -2.69 4.24
CA PHE A 56 9.20 -2.65 2.78
C PHE A 56 10.04 -1.53 2.16
N ILE A 57 9.96 -0.30 2.66
CA ILE A 57 10.78 0.78 2.10
C ILE A 57 12.28 0.54 2.33
N LYS A 58 12.67 -0.01 3.49
CA LYS A 58 14.07 -0.39 3.75
C LYS A 58 14.56 -1.46 2.78
N SER A 59 13.74 -2.46 2.45
CA SER A 59 14.14 -3.56 1.57
C SER A 59 14.33 -3.13 0.11
N ILE A 60 13.73 -2.02 -0.29
CA ILE A 60 13.92 -1.44 -1.62
C ILE A 60 15.05 -0.39 -1.67
N ASN A 61 15.84 -0.26 -0.60
CA ASN A 61 17.05 0.57 -0.50
C ASN A 61 16.85 2.05 -0.86
N VAL A 62 15.70 2.60 -0.50
CA VAL A 62 15.42 4.03 -0.69
C VAL A 62 16.06 4.80 0.46
N THR A 63 17.15 5.50 0.15
CA THR A 63 17.95 6.31 1.09
C THR A 63 17.33 7.68 1.40
N ASN A 64 16.19 8.01 0.80
CA ASN A 64 15.59 9.34 0.93
C ASN A 64 14.62 9.46 2.11
N ASN A 65 14.41 10.71 2.52
CA ASN A 65 13.53 11.09 3.61
C ASN A 65 12.08 10.63 3.34
N LEU A 66 11.66 9.56 4.01
CA LEU A 66 10.43 8.76 3.82
C LEU A 66 9.12 9.55 3.71
N GLU A 67 9.08 10.78 4.22
CA GLU A 67 7.88 11.63 4.27
C GLU A 67 7.75 12.62 3.09
N THR A 68 8.87 13.08 2.54
CA THR A 68 8.89 14.08 1.46
C THR A 68 8.91 13.47 0.07
N ASP A 69 9.27 12.19 -0.04
CA ASP A 69 9.53 11.54 -1.33
C ASP A 69 8.44 10.57 -1.79
N LEU A 70 7.26 10.53 -1.14
CA LEU A 70 6.16 9.64 -1.57
C LEU A 70 5.79 9.80 -3.04
N LYS A 71 5.76 11.04 -3.57
CA LYS A 71 5.49 11.31 -4.99
C LYS A 71 6.61 10.90 -5.93
N ARG A 72 7.84 10.75 -5.42
CA ARG A 72 8.98 10.21 -6.19
C ARG A 72 8.93 8.69 -6.21
N LEU A 73 8.59 8.10 -5.07
CA LEU A 73 8.55 6.65 -4.86
C LEU A 73 7.36 6.00 -5.55
N PHE A 74 6.19 6.61 -5.42
CA PHE A 74 4.94 6.02 -5.85
C PHE A 74 4.29 6.83 -6.97
N ILE A 75 3.66 6.10 -7.88
CA ILE A 75 2.74 6.61 -8.88
C ILE A 75 1.34 6.42 -8.30
N PHE A 76 0.67 7.54 -8.02
CA PHE A 76 -0.70 7.56 -7.56
C PHE A 76 -1.63 7.83 -8.74
N LYS A 77 -2.85 7.29 -8.68
CA LYS A 77 -3.89 7.62 -9.66
C LYS A 77 -4.48 8.99 -9.36
N ASP A 78 -4.77 9.24 -8.08
CA ASP A 78 -5.38 10.50 -7.63
C ASP A 78 -4.46 11.29 -6.71
N LYS A 79 -4.58 12.63 -6.73
CA LYS A 79 -3.80 13.52 -5.85
C LYS A 79 -4.08 13.25 -4.37
N ASP A 80 -5.31 12.84 -4.04
CA ASP A 80 -5.74 12.57 -2.67
C ASP A 80 -5.14 11.27 -2.11
N ASP A 81 -4.81 10.30 -2.96
CA ASP A 81 -4.19 9.04 -2.54
C ASP A 81 -2.83 9.27 -1.88
N CYS A 82 -2.06 10.23 -2.42
CA CYS A 82 -0.77 10.61 -1.85
C CYS A 82 -0.93 11.20 -0.44
N SER A 83 -1.97 12.02 -0.22
CA SER A 83 -2.25 12.62 1.08
C SER A 83 -2.62 11.56 2.11
N ARG A 84 -3.45 10.58 1.71
CA ARG A 84 -3.86 9.45 2.56
C ARG A 84 -2.68 8.55 2.94
N LEU A 85 -1.79 8.23 2.01
CA LEU A 85 -0.57 7.47 2.34
C LEU A 85 0.34 8.26 3.28
N LYS A 86 0.48 9.58 3.07
CA LYS A 86 1.27 10.45 3.95
C LYS A 86 0.75 10.41 5.39
N GLU A 87 -0.56 10.52 5.57
CA GLU A 87 -1.21 10.44 6.88
C GLU A 87 -0.96 9.09 7.56
N TYR A 88 -1.07 7.98 6.82
CA TYR A 88 -0.74 6.64 7.31
C TYR A 88 0.71 6.54 7.80
N VAL A 89 1.68 7.04 7.02
CA VAL A 89 3.10 6.98 7.40
C VAL A 89 3.37 7.84 8.64
N CYS A 90 2.80 9.03 8.72
CA CYS A 90 2.97 9.93 9.86
C CYS A 90 2.36 9.36 11.15
N SER A 91 1.20 8.70 11.08
CA SER A 91 0.57 8.06 12.26
C SER A 91 1.39 6.87 12.77
N HIS A 92 1.98 6.07 11.88
CA HIS A 92 2.81 4.91 12.26
C HIS A 92 4.17 5.30 12.84
N LYS A 93 4.73 6.47 12.47
CA LYS A 93 5.92 7.02 13.15
C LYS A 93 5.61 7.53 14.56
N ARG A 94 4.43 8.13 14.77
CA ARG A 94 3.99 8.57 16.10
C ARG A 94 3.68 7.39 17.03
N GLY A 95 3.32 6.23 16.49
CA GLY A 95 3.13 4.99 17.26
C GLY A 95 4.36 4.50 18.05
N VAL A 96 5.58 4.93 17.69
CA VAL A 96 6.80 4.64 18.48
C VAL A 96 6.93 5.58 19.70
N LEU A 97 6.26 6.74 19.69
CA LEU A 97 6.27 7.71 20.79
C LEU A 97 4.95 7.81 21.55
N VAL A 98 3.89 7.17 21.08
CA VAL A 98 2.59 7.24 21.73
C VAL A 98 2.01 5.86 21.92
N LYS A 99 2.44 5.22 23.02
CA LYS A 99 1.50 4.50 23.88
C LYS A 99 0.38 5.47 24.27
N HIS A 100 -0.63 5.64 23.42
CA HIS A 100 -1.96 5.99 23.91
C HIS A 100 -2.51 4.66 24.48
N LYS A 101 -2.69 4.43 25.79
CA LYS A 101 -3.22 5.33 26.84
C LYS A 101 -4.27 6.27 26.28
N PHE A 102 -5.42 5.68 25.96
CA PHE A 102 -6.78 6.15 26.22
C PHE A 102 -7.65 4.89 26.13
N PHE A 103 -7.77 4.08 27.20
CA PHE A 103 -8.77 4.14 28.28
C PHE A 103 -10.23 4.32 27.82
N ASN A 104 -11.00 3.27 28.17
CA ASN A 104 -12.45 3.09 28.32
C ASN A 104 -13.34 3.17 27.09
#